data_AF-A0A3A4R8X9-F1
#
_entry.id   AF-A0A3A4R8X9-F1
#
_cell.length_a   1.000
_cell.length_b   1.000
_cell.length_c   1.000
_cell.angle_alpha   90.00
_cell.angle_beta   90.00
_cell.angle_gamma   90.00
#
_symmetry.space_group_name_H-M   'P 1'
#
loop_
_entity.id
_entity.type
_entity.pdbx_description
1 polymer ?
#
loop_
_entity_poly.entity_id
_entity_poly.type
_entity_poly.pdbx_seq_one_letter_code
_entity_poly.pdbx_strand_id
1 'polypeptide(L)' 'MLFGLPKTSFVEIILYNTLGEKVSTILSKKINAGFHSIDFFADNLSSGVYFYQITANE' A
#
# COMPACT_ATOMS: atom_id res chain seq x y z
N MET A 1 7.24 2.40 -5.12
CA MET A 1 6.29 1.35 -5.55
C MET A 1 5.44 1.87 -6.69
N LEU A 2 5.42 1.20 -7.85
CA LEU A 2 4.64 1.61 -9.02
C LEU A 2 3.41 0.69 -9.19
N PHE A 3 2.23 1.26 -9.42
CA PHE A 3 1.01 0.50 -9.74
C PHE A 3 0.12 1.29 -10.71
N GLY A 4 -0.70 0.57 -11.47
CA GLY A 4 -1.66 1.15 -12.41
C GLY A 4 -3.09 0.89 -11.99
N LEU A 5 -3.95 1.90 -12.14
CA LEU A 5 -5.39 1.77 -11.94
C LEU A 5 -6.12 1.94 -13.28
N PRO A 6 -6.96 0.97 -13.68
CA PRO A 6 -7.75 1.08 -14.92
C PRO A 6 -8.88 2.11 -14.79
N LYS A 7 -9.32 2.42 -13.56
CA LYS A 7 -10.33 3.43 -13.26
C LYS A 7 -10.08 4.08 -11.90
N THR A 8 -10.74 5.19 -11.63
CA THR A 8 -10.71 5.83 -10.31
C THR A 8 -11.33 4.90 -9.27
N SER A 9 -10.58 4.59 -8.21
CA SER A 9 -10.96 3.63 -7.17
C SER A 9 -10.54 4.14 -5.79
N PHE A 10 -11.21 3.65 -4.75
CA PHE A 10 -10.69 3.80 -3.39
C PHE A 10 -9.58 2.77 -3.19
N VAL A 11 -8.36 3.26 -2.95
CA VAL A 11 -7.17 2.42 -2.79
C VAL A 11 -6.75 2.40 -1.34
N GLU A 12 -6.52 1.20 -0.83
CA GLU A 12 -5.90 0.97 0.47
C GLU A 12 -4.61 0.17 0.30
N ILE A 13 -3.53 0.66 0.92
CA ILE A 13 -2.23 0.01 0.95
C ILE A 13 -1.87 -0.24 2.41
N ILE A 14 -1.82 -1.50 2.80
CA ILE A 14 -1.54 -1.93 4.16
C ILE A 14 -0.23 -2.70 4.18
N LEU A 15 0.58 -2.45 5.20
CA LEU A 15 1.77 -3.22 5.52
C LEU A 15 1.46 -4.24 6.61
N TYR A 16 1.95 -5.47 6.40
CA TYR A 16 1.82 -6.60 7.30
C TYR A 16 3.19 -7.18 7.68
N ASN A 17 3.29 -7.75 8.87
CA ASN A 17 4.45 -8.55 9.25
C ASN A 17 4.31 -10.02 8.80
N THR A 18 5.29 -10.85 9.10
CA THR A 18 5.30 -12.28 8.73
C THR A 18 4.20 -13.11 9.41
N LEU A 19 3.58 -12.61 10.47
CA LEU A 19 2.46 -13.24 11.16
C LEU A 19 1.10 -12.85 10.55
N GLY A 20 1.09 -11.97 9.54
CA GLY A 20 -0.13 -11.44 8.95
C GLY A 20 -0.78 -10.33 9.76
N GLU A 21 -0.08 -9.79 10.77
CA GLU A 21 -0.60 -8.68 11.57
C GLU A 21 -0.40 -7.36 10.82
N LYS A 22 -1.43 -6.50 10.84
CA LYS A 22 -1.35 -5.16 10.26
C LYS A 22 -0.39 -4.30 11.06
N VAL A 23 0.67 -3.83 10.41
CA VAL A 23 1.70 -2.96 10.98
C VAL A 23 1.37 -1.49 10.76
N SER A 24 0.94 -1.13 9.55
CA SER A 24 0.63 0.26 9.21
C SER A 24 -0.27 0.36 7.97
N THR A 25 -1.02 1.46 7.87
CA THR A 25 -1.68 1.87 6.63
C THR A 25 -0.81 2.91 5.94
N ILE A 26 -0.25 2.57 4.77
CA ILE A 26 0.60 3.44 3.96
C ILE A 26 -0.25 4.46 3.19
N LEU A 27 -1.39 4.02 2.66
CA LEU A 27 -2.30 4.85 1.89
C LEU A 27 -3.74 4.35 2.08
N SER A 28 -4.69 5.26 2.22
CA SER A 28 -6.12 4.95 2.25
C SER A 28 -6.90 6.15 1.74
N LYS A 29 -7.07 6.23 0.41
CA LYS A 29 -7.75 7.35 -0.25
C LYS A 29 -8.24 6.99 -1.65
N LYS A 30 -9.12 7.83 -2.19
CA LYS A 30 -9.52 7.77 -3.61
C LYS A 30 -8.35 8.21 -4.50
N ILE A 31 -8.03 7.40 -5.50
CA ILE A 31 -6.95 7.64 -6.47
C ILE A 31 -7.57 7.58 -7.88
N ASN A 32 -7.18 8.52 -8.75
CA ASN A 32 -7.66 8.57 -10.13
C ASN A 32 -7.07 7.44 -10.99
N ALA A 33 -7.72 7.11 -12.10
CA ALA A 33 -7.17 6.20 -13.11
C ALA A 33 -5.77 6.64 -13.57
N GLY A 34 -4.92 5.66 -13.94
CA GLY A 34 -3.55 5.91 -14.42
C GLY A 34 -2.48 5.22 -13.59
N PHE A 35 -1.22 5.52 -13.90
CA PHE A 35 -0.05 5.01 -13.18
C PHE A 35 0.33 5.91 -12.01
N HIS A 36 0.66 5.30 -10.88
CA HIS A 36 1.01 5.97 -9.64
C HIS A 36 2.30 5.41 -9.08
N SER A 37 3.13 6.29 -8.52
CA SER A 37 4.30 5.92 -7.73
C SER A 37 4.13 6.39 -6.30
N ILE A 38 4.46 5.53 -5.35
CA ILE A 38 4.47 5.83 -3.91
C ILE A 38 5.86 5.55 -3.37
N ASP A 39 6.42 6.54 -2.69
CA ASP A 39 7.63 6.39 -1.88
C ASP A 39 7.23 5.92 -0.48
N PHE A 40 7.88 4.86 -0.01
CA PHE A 40 7.66 4.30 1.32
C PHE A 40 9.01 4.21 2.04
N PHE A 41 9.09 4.85 3.21
CA PHE A 41 10.28 4.86 4.05
C PHE A 41 10.02 3.98 5.28
N ALA A 42 10.89 2.99 5.49
CA ALA A 42 10.75 1.97 6.55
C ALA A 42 11.53 2.33 7.82
N ASP A 43 11.88 3.60 8.01
CA ASP A 43 12.89 4.04 8.99
C ASP A 43 12.52 3.71 10.45
N ASN A 44 11.23 3.58 10.76
CA ASN A 44 10.72 3.22 12.09
C ASN A 44 10.34 1.74 12.23
N LEU A 45 10.70 0.88 11.26
CA LEU A 45 10.45 -0.54 11.32
C LEU A 45 11.72 -1.28 11.72
N SER A 46 11.56 -2.29 12.58
CA SER A 46 12.65 -3.21 12.88
C SER A 46 13.10 -3.93 11.61
N SER A 47 14.38 -4.30 11.54
CA SER A 47 14.88 -5.08 10.41
C SER A 47 14.16 -6.42 10.34
N GLY A 48 13.65 -6.76 9.15
CA GLY A 48 12.87 -7.97 8.95
C GLY A 48 12.16 -7.99 7.60
N VAL A 49 11.35 -9.02 7.40
CA VAL A 49 10.52 -9.18 6.21
C VAL A 49 9.11 -8.64 6.50
N TYR A 50 8.59 -7.87 5.56
CA TYR A 50 7.24 -7.32 5.59
C TYR A 50 6.57 -7.53 4.23
N PHE A 51 5.25 -7.62 4.25
CA PHE A 51 4.43 -7.75 3.05
C PHE A 51 3.53 -6.53 2.94
N TYR A 52 3.40 -5.96 1.76
CA TYR A 52 2.36 -4.95 1.51
C TYR A 52 1.23 -5.58 0.68
N GLN A 53 0.02 -5.13 0.94
CA GLN A 53 -1.17 -5.45 0.14
C GLN A 53 -1.75 -4.17 -0.43
N ILE A 54 -2.10 -4.19 -1.71
CA ILE A 54 -2.84 -3.12 -2.38
C ILE A 54 -4.24 -3.65 -2.67
N THR A 55 -5.26 -2.97 -2.17
CA THR A 55 -6.67 -3.25 -2.44
C THR A 55 -7.27 -2.04 -3.17
N ALA A 56 -7.91 -2.27 -4.31
CA ALA A 56 -8.60 -1.23 -5.06
C ALA A 56 -10.08 -1.62 -5.21
N ASN A 57 -10.95 -0.89 -4.52
CA ASN A 57 -12.39 -1.12 -4.56
C ASN A 57 -13.06 -0.07 -5.47
N GLU A 58 -14.12 -0.48 -6.15
CA GLU A 58 -14.93 0.38 -7.04
C GLU A 58 -15.80 1.36 -6.27
#